data_AF-A0A9W8QUF7-F1
#
_entry.id   AF-A0A9W8QUF7-F1
#
_cell.length_a   1.000
_cell.length_b   1.000
_cell.length_c   1.000
_cell.angle_alpha   90.00
_cell.angle_beta   90.00
_cell.angle_gamma   90.00
#
_symmetry.space_group_name_H-M   'P 1'
#
loop_
_entity.id
_entity.type
_entity.pdbx_description
1 polymer ?
#
loop_
_entity_poly.entity_id
_entity_poly.type
_entity_poly.pdbx_seq_one_letter_code
_entity_poly.pdbx_strand_id
1 'polypeptide(L)'
;MELFQVNQYSLLLLVSLLISIGLVRKLYTVIHDPLSSIPGPWYSRWTELPLKYFWLTGQRTECVLCPIVRIGPQEVDVSEVASAKVIHRVGSGFPKSRFYQNVTSGSTINVFSTTDPNQHKALRRLLSSPLSDASLKSLEPLIDSRVCLTIQKMKEEAEKRGAADVFKWWLFMATDIIGELSFGDSFCMLEQGKVSV
;
A
#
# COMPACT_ATOMS: atom_id res chain seq x y z
N MET A 1 33.36 -17.03 42.88
CA MET A 1 32.03 -17.52 42.47
C MET A 1 30.92 -16.54 42.84
N GLU A 2 30.98 -15.87 43.99
CA GLU A 2 29.94 -14.91 44.43
C GLU A 2 29.87 -13.59 43.63
N LEU A 3 31.00 -13.06 43.15
CA LEU A 3 31.02 -11.85 42.30
C LEU A 3 30.23 -12.02 40.99
N PHE A 4 30.12 -13.25 40.48
CA PHE A 4 29.35 -13.56 39.27
C PHE A 4 27.83 -13.58 39.55
N GLN A 5 27.41 -13.99 40.75
CA GLN A 5 26.00 -13.98 41.16
C GLN A 5 25.48 -12.55 41.40
N VAL A 6 26.27 -11.67 42.03
CA VAL A 6 25.87 -10.27 42.27
C VAL A 6 25.61 -9.51 40.97
N ASN A 7 26.40 -9.79 39.93
CA ASN A 7 26.21 -9.20 38.60
C ASN A 7 24.93 -9.72 37.91
N GLN A 8 24.59 -11.00 38.11
CA GLN A 8 23.39 -11.62 37.56
C GLN A 8 22.09 -11.05 38.17
N TYR A 9 22.03 -10.87 39.50
CA TYR A 9 20.86 -10.26 40.16
C TYR A 9 20.67 -8.80 39.75
N SER A 10 21.78 -8.05 39.62
CA SER A 10 21.75 -6.65 39.17
C SER A 10 21.20 -6.54 37.74
N LEU A 11 21.60 -7.45 36.84
CA LEU A 11 21.07 -7.52 35.48
C LEU A 11 19.57 -7.86 35.46
N LEU A 12 19.14 -8.84 36.26
CA LEU A 12 17.71 -9.22 36.34
C LEU A 12 16.84 -8.07 36.89
N LEU A 13 17.32 -7.33 37.89
CA LEU A 13 16.63 -6.16 38.42
C LEU A 13 16.54 -5.04 37.37
N LEU A 14 17.60 -4.81 36.61
CA LEU A 14 17.59 -3.81 35.52
C LEU A 14 16.59 -4.21 34.42
N VAL A 15 16.56 -5.49 34.03
CA VAL A 15 15.59 -6.00 33.06
C VAL A 15 14.16 -5.88 33.58
N SER A 16 13.88 -6.25 34.84
CA SER A 16 12.53 -6.13 35.41
C SER A 16 12.08 -4.67 35.53
N LEU A 17 12.99 -3.75 35.87
CA LEU A 17 12.74 -2.32 35.91
C LEU A 17 12.40 -1.79 34.51
N LEU A 18 13.15 -2.16 33.48
CA LEU A 18 12.85 -1.76 32.11
C LEU A 18 11.50 -2.30 31.62
N ILE A 19 11.16 -3.56 31.94
CA ILE A 19 9.86 -4.15 31.61
C ILE A 19 8.74 -3.39 32.33
N SER A 20 8.88 -3.13 33.63
CA SER A 20 7.85 -2.42 34.40
C SER A 20 7.64 -0.98 33.90
N ILE A 21 8.71 -0.25 33.59
CA ILE A 21 8.62 1.08 32.96
C ILE A 21 7.91 0.99 31.61
N GLY A 22 8.24 -0.01 30.79
CA GLY A 22 7.58 -0.25 29.50
C GLY A 22 6.08 -0.53 29.63
N LEU A 23 5.69 -1.36 30.60
CA LEU A 23 4.29 -1.69 30.90
C LEU A 23 3.52 -0.46 31.39
N VAL A 24 4.08 0.31 32.32
CA VAL A 24 3.45 1.53 32.85
C VAL A 24 3.26 2.56 31.74
N ARG A 25 4.28 2.76 30.89
CA ARG A 25 4.16 3.65 29.72
C ARG A 25 3.08 3.19 28.76
N LYS A 26 3.03 1.89 28.44
CA LYS A 26 2.02 1.35 27.53
C LYS A 26 0.61 1.51 28.10
N LEU A 27 0.43 1.23 29.39
CA LEU A 27 -0.85 1.40 30.07
C LEU A 27 -1.28 2.88 30.07
N TYR A 28 -0.38 3.80 30.39
CA TYR A 28 -0.63 5.24 30.33
C TYR A 28 -1.06 5.69 28.93
N THR A 29 -0.33 5.26 27.89
CA THR A 29 -0.69 5.58 26.50
C THR A 29 -2.08 5.03 26.13
N VAL A 30 -2.41 3.81 26.54
CA VAL A 30 -3.71 3.18 26.22
C VAL A 30 -4.87 3.88 26.93
N ILE A 31 -4.70 4.28 28.19
CA ILE A 31 -5.75 4.96 28.96
C ILE A 31 -5.96 6.39 28.45
N HIS A 32 -4.88 7.10 28.10
CA HIS A 32 -4.94 8.48 27.60
C HIS A 32 -5.06 8.55 26.07
N ASP A 33 -5.36 7.43 25.41
CA ASP A 33 -5.48 7.36 23.97
C ASP A 33 -6.75 8.08 23.50
N PRO A 34 -6.67 9.11 22.63
CA PRO A 34 -7.87 9.79 22.10
C PRO A 34 -8.77 8.86 21.27
N LEU A 35 -8.22 7.78 20.71
CA LEU A 35 -8.94 6.74 19.98
C LEU A 35 -9.60 5.71 20.90
N SER A 36 -9.51 5.84 22.22
CA SER A 36 -10.16 4.93 23.17
C SER A 36 -11.70 4.98 23.12
N SER A 37 -12.24 6.12 22.68
CA SER A 37 -13.67 6.39 22.48
C SER A 37 -14.28 5.66 21.28
N ILE A 38 -13.44 5.24 20.32
CA ILE A 38 -13.89 4.60 19.09
C ILE A 38 -14.21 3.13 19.39
N PRO A 39 -15.39 2.63 18.96
CA PRO A 39 -15.77 1.24 19.17
C PRO A 39 -14.81 0.29 18.44
N GLY A 40 -14.53 -0.86 19.04
CA GLY A 40 -13.70 -1.89 18.43
C GLY A 40 -13.38 -3.02 19.40
N PRO A 41 -12.74 -4.10 18.92
CA PRO A 41 -12.34 -5.21 19.77
C PRO A 41 -11.44 -4.74 20.91
N TRP A 42 -11.58 -5.31 22.11
CA TRP A 42 -10.82 -4.88 23.29
C TRP A 42 -9.30 -4.90 23.07
N TYR A 43 -8.81 -5.82 22.23
CA TYR A 43 -7.39 -5.97 21.91
C TYR A 43 -6.85 -4.86 21.00
N SER A 44 -7.70 -4.17 20.23
CA SER A 44 -7.26 -3.14 19.27
C SER A 44 -6.65 -1.93 19.98
N ARG A 45 -6.91 -1.76 21.27
CA ARG A 45 -6.24 -0.78 22.12
C ARG A 45 -4.79 -1.12 22.41
N TRP A 46 -4.44 -2.42 22.40
CA TRP A 46 -3.16 -2.92 22.93
C TRP A 46 -2.20 -3.40 21.86
N THR A 47 -2.73 -3.94 20.77
CA THR A 47 -1.93 -4.66 19.77
C THR A 47 -2.55 -4.61 18.39
N GLU A 48 -1.68 -4.62 17.38
CA GLU A 48 -2.00 -4.74 15.96
C GLU A 48 -1.79 -6.17 15.43
N LEU A 49 -1.43 -7.13 16.30
CA LEU A 49 -1.11 -8.49 15.89
C LEU A 49 -2.24 -9.20 15.12
N PRO A 50 -3.52 -9.14 15.56
CA PRO A 50 -4.61 -9.74 14.79
C PRO A 50 -4.74 -9.11 13.40
N LEU A 51 -4.56 -7.79 13.30
CA LEU A 51 -4.59 -7.08 12.03
C LEU A 51 -3.48 -7.59 11.10
N LYS A 52 -2.25 -7.75 11.59
CA LYS A 52 -1.13 -8.33 10.81
C LYS A 52 -1.41 -9.76 10.38
N TYR A 53 -2.03 -10.57 11.24
CA TYR A 53 -2.43 -11.94 10.89
C TYR A 53 -3.45 -11.94 9.73
N PHE A 54 -4.48 -11.10 9.80
CA PHE A 54 -5.48 -10.96 8.73
C PHE A 54 -4.88 -10.41 7.42
N TRP A 55 -3.89 -9.53 7.52
CA TRP A 55 -3.11 -9.10 6.36
C TRP A 55 -2.37 -10.25 5.68
N LEU A 56 -1.65 -11.06 6.46
CA LEU A 56 -0.84 -12.16 5.94
C LEU A 56 -1.69 -13.31 5.37
N THR A 57 -2.92 -13.46 5.87
CA THR A 57 -3.88 -14.49 5.43
C THR A 57 -4.84 -14.00 4.35
N GLY A 58 -4.78 -12.71 3.98
CA GLY A 58 -5.67 -12.11 2.96
C GLY A 58 -7.11 -11.86 3.43
N GLN A 59 -7.39 -11.93 4.72
CA GLN A 59 -8.73 -11.81 5.31
C GLN A 59 -9.03 -10.42 5.90
N ARG A 60 -8.21 -9.40 5.59
CA ARG A 60 -8.36 -8.04 6.17
C ARG A 60 -9.77 -7.45 5.93
N THR A 61 -10.40 -7.77 4.80
CA THR A 61 -11.68 -7.20 4.37
C THR A 61 -12.90 -7.64 5.17
N GLU A 62 -12.78 -8.65 6.04
CA GLU A 62 -13.91 -9.10 6.86
C GLU A 62 -14.26 -8.13 8.00
N CYS A 63 -13.37 -7.18 8.32
CA CYS A 63 -13.58 -6.18 9.38
C CYS A 63 -14.49 -5.00 8.98
N VAL A 64 -14.97 -4.96 7.74
CA VAL A 64 -15.63 -3.80 7.09
C VAL A 64 -17.11 -3.62 7.49
N LEU A 65 -17.64 -4.45 8.40
CA LEU A 65 -19.09 -4.50 8.70
C LEU A 65 -19.61 -3.34 9.55
N CYS A 66 -18.76 -2.41 9.98
CA CYS A 66 -19.14 -1.29 10.84
C CYS A 66 -18.66 0.05 10.25
N PRO A 67 -19.40 1.16 10.42
CA PRO A 67 -19.07 2.47 9.83
C PRO A 67 -17.70 3.03 10.21
N ILE A 68 -17.35 2.95 11.51
CA ILE A 68 -16.08 3.43 12.06
C ILE A 68 -15.68 2.46 13.19
N VAL A 69 -14.55 1.77 13.05
CA VAL A 69 -14.06 0.79 14.04
C VAL A 69 -12.57 0.92 14.26
N ARG A 70 -12.15 0.88 15.53
CA ARG A 70 -10.75 0.77 15.90
C ARG A 70 -10.24 -0.65 15.67
N ILE A 71 -9.32 -0.82 14.73
CA ILE A 71 -8.72 -2.12 14.36
C ILE A 71 -7.29 -2.30 14.88
N GLY A 72 -6.65 -1.22 15.34
CA GLY A 72 -5.34 -1.27 15.97
C GLY A 72 -5.08 -0.07 16.88
N PRO A 73 -3.91 -0.02 17.55
CA PRO A 73 -3.65 1.02 18.53
C PRO A 73 -3.65 2.42 17.91
N GLN A 74 -3.21 2.55 16.66
CA GLN A 74 -3.17 3.79 15.90
C GLN A 74 -3.91 3.68 14.55
N GLU A 75 -4.80 2.69 14.42
CA GLU A 75 -5.52 2.40 13.17
C GLU A 75 -7.03 2.31 13.40
N VAL A 76 -7.76 3.04 12.57
CA VAL A 76 -9.22 3.07 12.52
C VAL A 76 -9.65 2.74 11.11
N ASP A 77 -10.56 1.78 10.99
CA ASP A 77 -11.24 1.45 9.76
C ASP A 77 -12.50 2.31 9.62
N VAL A 78 -12.72 2.84 8.42
CA VAL A 78 -13.82 3.76 8.11
C VAL A 78 -14.44 3.32 6.81
N SER A 79 -15.69 2.87 6.87
CA SER A 79 -16.44 2.37 5.70
C SER A 79 -17.52 3.34 5.21
N GLU A 80 -17.74 4.44 5.92
CA GLU A 80 -18.75 5.45 5.55
C GLU A 80 -18.26 6.42 4.46
N VAL A 81 -19.08 6.62 3.43
CA VAL A 81 -18.79 7.53 2.30
C VAL A 81 -18.61 8.98 2.75
N ALA A 82 -19.39 9.46 3.72
CA ALA A 82 -19.27 10.84 4.21
C ALA A 82 -17.90 11.07 4.86
N SER A 83 -17.46 10.15 5.72
CA SER A 83 -16.15 10.17 6.36
C SER A 83 -15.01 10.04 5.33
N ALA A 84 -15.14 9.15 4.33
CA ALA A 84 -14.17 9.03 3.25
C ALA A 84 -13.99 10.34 2.46
N LYS A 85 -15.09 11.06 2.18
CA LYS A 85 -15.03 12.39 1.52
C LYS A 85 -14.28 13.41 2.36
N VAL A 86 -14.45 13.41 3.68
CA VAL A 86 -13.74 14.31 4.60
C VAL A 86 -12.24 13.99 4.59
N ILE A 87 -11.88 12.71 4.76
CA ILE A 87 -10.48 12.26 4.83
C ILE A 87 -9.74 12.55 3.51
N HIS A 88 -10.35 12.25 2.37
CA HIS A 88 -9.72 12.38 1.05
C HIS A 88 -9.86 13.76 0.40
N ARG A 89 -10.54 14.71 1.05
CA ARG A 89 -10.64 16.08 0.55
C ARG A 89 -9.24 16.70 0.39
N VAL A 90 -9.03 17.45 -0.69
CA VAL A 90 -7.79 18.21 -0.88
C VAL A 90 -7.61 19.21 0.28
N GLY A 91 -6.49 19.09 0.99
CA GLY A 91 -6.22 19.92 2.17
C GLY A 91 -6.99 19.52 3.43
N SER A 92 -7.49 18.28 3.51
CA SER A 92 -8.22 17.76 4.67
C SER A 92 -7.43 17.73 5.98
N GLY A 93 -6.11 17.87 5.93
CA GLY A 93 -5.23 17.74 7.09
C GLY A 93 -4.90 16.29 7.45
N PHE A 94 -5.33 15.31 6.64
CA PHE A 94 -4.97 13.90 6.80
C PHE A 94 -3.85 13.52 5.80
N PRO A 95 -2.57 13.73 6.12
CA PRO A 95 -1.48 13.29 5.27
C PRO A 95 -1.40 11.76 5.24
N LYS A 96 -0.78 11.23 4.18
CA LYS A 96 -0.45 9.80 4.10
C LYS A 96 0.39 9.39 5.30
N SER A 97 0.08 8.24 5.89
CA SER A 97 0.84 7.70 7.00
C SER A 97 2.23 7.24 6.57
N ARG A 98 3.13 7.05 7.54
CA ARG A 98 4.49 6.52 7.30
C ARG A 98 4.51 5.15 6.61
N PHE A 99 3.39 4.41 6.67
CA PHE A 99 3.22 3.17 5.92
C PHE A 99 3.62 3.31 4.45
N TYR A 100 3.23 4.41 3.79
CA TYR A 100 3.52 4.64 2.37
C TYR A 100 5.01 4.73 2.06
N GLN A 101 5.85 5.14 3.02
CA GLN A 101 7.30 5.18 2.86
C GLN A 101 7.91 3.77 2.85
N ASN A 102 7.25 2.81 3.51
CA ASN A 102 7.72 1.42 3.62
C ASN A 102 7.27 0.55 2.43
N VAL A 103 6.31 1.01 1.62
CA VAL A 103 5.81 0.25 0.46
C VAL A 103 6.81 0.25 -0.70
N THR A 104 7.70 1.25 -0.75
CA THR A 104 8.68 1.38 -1.83
C THR A 104 10.08 1.01 -1.35
N SER A 105 10.65 -0.04 -1.93
CA SER A 105 12.04 -0.43 -1.69
C SER A 105 12.99 0.54 -2.38
N GLY A 106 13.48 1.56 -1.67
CA GLY A 106 14.52 2.46 -2.18
C GLY A 106 14.45 3.88 -1.62
N SER A 107 15.52 4.63 -1.83
CA SER A 107 15.64 6.06 -1.46
C SER A 107 14.96 7.01 -2.46
N THR A 108 14.33 6.49 -3.51
CA THR A 108 13.76 7.28 -4.59
C THR A 108 12.41 7.87 -4.21
N ILE A 109 12.34 9.20 -4.23
CA ILE A 109 11.10 9.96 -4.01
C ILE A 109 10.16 9.73 -5.20
N ASN A 110 8.91 9.33 -4.93
CA ASN A 110 7.89 9.17 -5.97
C ASN A 110 6.52 9.66 -5.48
N VAL A 111 5.61 9.90 -6.43
CA VAL A 111 4.27 10.44 -6.14
C VAL A 111 3.44 9.52 -5.22
N PHE A 112 3.68 8.22 -5.25
CA PHE A 112 2.91 7.26 -4.45
C PHE A 112 3.35 7.28 -2.97
N SER A 113 4.65 7.16 -2.69
CA SER A 113 5.19 7.03 -1.34
C SER A 113 5.39 8.36 -0.60
N THR A 114 5.44 9.48 -1.32
CA THR A 114 5.66 10.80 -0.70
C THR A 114 4.51 11.18 0.24
N THR A 115 4.85 11.41 1.52
CA THR A 115 3.90 11.80 2.57
C THR A 115 3.81 13.31 2.79
N ASP A 116 4.84 14.08 2.40
CA ASP A 116 4.81 15.55 2.46
C ASP A 116 3.90 16.12 1.37
N PRO A 117 2.81 16.84 1.72
CA PRO A 117 1.89 17.41 0.75
C PRO A 117 2.54 18.36 -0.26
N ASN A 118 3.57 19.11 0.14
CA ASN A 118 4.22 20.08 -0.74
C ASN A 118 5.06 19.38 -1.81
N GLN A 119 5.91 18.43 -1.41
CA GLN A 119 6.65 17.58 -2.35
C GLN A 119 5.70 16.78 -3.25
N HIS A 120 4.64 16.19 -2.69
CA HIS A 120 3.65 15.45 -3.47
C HIS A 120 2.98 16.35 -4.53
N LYS A 121 2.63 17.59 -4.18
CA LYS A 121 2.06 18.57 -5.11
C LYS A 121 3.04 18.90 -6.25
N ALA A 122 4.32 19.07 -5.95
CA ALA A 122 5.35 19.32 -6.96
C ALA A 122 5.47 18.15 -7.94
N LEU A 123 5.57 16.91 -7.43
CA LEU A 123 5.64 15.70 -8.26
C LEU A 123 4.38 15.49 -9.11
N ARG A 124 3.19 15.68 -8.51
CA ARG A 124 1.90 15.58 -9.21
C ARG A 124 1.81 16.59 -10.36
N ARG A 125 2.37 17.79 -10.20
CA ARG A 125 2.38 18.83 -11.25
C ARG A 125 3.16 18.38 -12.48
N LEU A 126 4.29 17.67 -12.31
CA LEU A 126 5.07 17.14 -13.43
C LEU A 126 4.26 16.16 -14.30
N LEU A 127 3.35 15.40 -13.69
CA LEU A 127 2.51 14.43 -14.38
C LEU A 127 1.21 15.03 -14.94
N SER A 128 0.87 16.28 -14.61
CA SER A 128 -0.43 16.87 -14.94
C SER A 128 -0.65 17.09 -16.44
N SER A 129 0.40 17.47 -17.18
CA SER A 129 0.33 17.66 -18.62
C SER A 129 0.17 16.33 -19.38
N PRO A 130 1.06 15.32 -19.21
CA PRO A 130 0.94 14.06 -19.96
C PRO A 130 -0.31 13.26 -19.60
N LEU A 131 -0.88 13.46 -18.40
CA LEU A 131 -2.13 12.83 -17.97
C LEU A 131 -3.36 13.73 -18.15
N SER A 132 -3.26 14.79 -18.96
CA SER A 132 -4.41 15.64 -19.30
C SER A 132 -5.37 14.93 -20.26
N ASP A 133 -6.65 15.28 -20.24
CA ASP A 133 -7.65 14.70 -21.15
C ASP A 133 -7.26 14.83 -22.63
N ALA A 134 -6.62 15.94 -23.01
CA ALA A 134 -6.15 16.17 -24.37
C ALA A 134 -5.01 15.20 -24.74
N SER A 135 -4.03 15.02 -23.84
CA SER A 135 -2.95 14.05 -24.03
C SER A 135 -3.48 12.62 -24.07
N LEU A 136 -4.39 12.25 -23.16
CA LEU A 136 -4.98 10.90 -23.14
C LEU A 136 -5.76 10.58 -24.42
N LYS A 137 -6.51 11.53 -24.98
CA LYS A 137 -7.20 11.35 -26.27
C LYS A 137 -6.22 11.09 -27.42
N SER A 138 -5.07 11.75 -27.43
CA SER A 138 -4.05 11.51 -28.47
C SER A 138 -3.43 10.10 -28.40
N LEU A 139 -3.53 9.44 -27.24
CA LEU A 139 -3.00 8.09 -27.01
C LEU A 139 -4.01 6.98 -27.31
N GLU A 140 -5.28 7.31 -27.51
CA GLU A 140 -6.34 6.34 -27.77
C GLU A 140 -6.02 5.42 -28.97
N PRO A 141 -5.55 5.92 -30.14
CA PRO A 141 -5.21 5.05 -31.26
C PRO A 141 -4.08 4.07 -30.95
N LEU A 142 -3.10 4.51 -30.15
CA LEU A 142 -2.00 3.66 -29.71
C LEU A 142 -2.53 2.53 -28.84
N ILE A 143 -3.31 2.87 -27.81
CA ILE A 143 -3.88 1.88 -26.88
C ILE A 143 -4.78 0.89 -27.64
N ASP A 144 -5.62 1.37 -28.54
CA ASP A 144 -6.49 0.54 -29.37
C ASP A 144 -5.70 -0.47 -30.21
N SER A 145 -4.60 -0.03 -30.83
CA SER A 145 -3.70 -0.93 -31.58
C SER A 145 -3.10 -2.03 -30.71
N ARG A 146 -2.70 -1.71 -29.47
CA ARG A 146 -2.14 -2.69 -28.50
C ARG A 146 -3.21 -3.65 -28.00
N VAL A 147 -4.43 -3.17 -27.77
CA VAL A 147 -5.59 -4.02 -27.41
C VAL A 147 -5.90 -4.99 -28.54
N CYS A 148 -6.00 -4.51 -29.78
CA CYS A 148 -6.23 -5.36 -30.96
C CYS A 148 -5.15 -6.44 -31.11
N LEU A 149 -3.87 -6.06 -31.00
CA LEU A 149 -2.75 -7.00 -31.05
C LEU A 149 -2.84 -8.04 -29.92
N THR A 150 -3.19 -7.62 -28.71
CA THR A 150 -3.35 -8.50 -27.56
C THR A 150 -4.44 -9.56 -27.81
N ILE A 151 -5.60 -9.14 -28.31
CA ILE A 151 -6.71 -10.05 -28.64
C ILE A 151 -6.29 -11.01 -29.76
N GLN A 152 -5.60 -10.52 -30.79
CA GLN A 152 -5.08 -11.35 -31.86
C GLN A 152 -4.13 -12.42 -31.32
N LYS A 153 -3.17 -12.05 -30.47
CA LYS A 153 -2.20 -12.98 -29.89
C LYS A 153 -2.85 -14.02 -28.97
N MET A 154 -3.85 -13.62 -28.19
CA MET A 154 -4.65 -14.56 -27.40
C MET A 154 -5.38 -15.57 -28.31
N LYS A 155 -5.98 -15.11 -29.41
CA LYS A 155 -6.65 -15.98 -30.37
C LYS A 155 -5.67 -16.97 -31.00
N GLU A 156 -4.50 -16.50 -31.46
CA GLU A 156 -3.44 -17.34 -32.03
C GLU A 156 -2.95 -18.40 -31.03
N GLU A 157 -2.80 -18.06 -29.75
CA GLU A 157 -2.40 -19.02 -28.72
C GLU A 157 -3.52 -20.04 -28.43
N ALA A 158 -4.77 -19.59 -28.35
CA ALA A 158 -5.92 -20.47 -28.15
C ALA A 158 -6.08 -21.48 -29.29
N GLU A 159 -5.89 -21.05 -30.55
CA GLU A 159 -5.94 -21.94 -31.72
C GLU A 159 -4.83 -22.99 -31.69
N LYS A 160 -3.63 -22.64 -31.21
CA LYS A 160 -2.47 -23.55 -31.16
C LYS A 160 -2.49 -24.50 -29.96
N ARG A 161 -2.93 -24.02 -28.79
CA ARG A 161 -2.81 -24.75 -27.50
C ARG A 161 -4.14 -25.19 -26.93
N GLY A 162 -5.26 -24.79 -27.53
CA GLY A 162 -6.62 -25.02 -27.00
C GLY A 162 -7.02 -24.06 -25.87
N ALA A 163 -6.12 -23.17 -25.43
CA ALA A 163 -6.36 -22.16 -24.41
C ALA A 163 -5.35 -21.01 -24.52
N ALA A 164 -5.73 -19.83 -24.03
CA ALA A 164 -4.86 -18.65 -23.95
C ALA A 164 -4.61 -18.24 -22.50
N ASP A 165 -3.38 -17.83 -22.20
CA ASP A 165 -3.03 -17.27 -20.89
C ASP A 165 -3.37 -15.77 -20.85
N VAL A 166 -4.56 -15.44 -20.35
CA VAL A 166 -5.07 -14.07 -20.31
C VAL A 166 -4.18 -13.17 -19.46
N PHE A 167 -3.70 -13.68 -18.32
CA PHE A 167 -2.87 -12.91 -17.39
C PHE A 167 -1.56 -12.48 -18.05
N LYS A 168 -0.88 -13.41 -18.74
CA LYS A 168 0.34 -13.13 -19.49
C LYS A 168 0.14 -12.03 -20.53
N TRP A 169 -0.89 -12.14 -21.37
CA TRP A 169 -1.12 -11.19 -22.46
C TRP A 169 -1.56 -9.81 -21.96
N TRP A 170 -2.35 -9.74 -20.89
CA TRP A 170 -2.66 -8.46 -20.23
C TRP A 170 -1.44 -7.83 -19.58
N LEU A 171 -0.56 -8.63 -18.99
CA LEU A 171 0.70 -8.13 -18.43
C LEU A 171 1.58 -7.52 -19.53
N PHE A 172 1.74 -8.21 -20.67
CA PHE A 172 2.51 -7.68 -21.82
C PHE A 172 1.89 -6.40 -22.36
N MET A 173 0.57 -6.38 -22.56
CA MET A 173 -0.16 -5.19 -23.02
C MET A 173 0.05 -4.00 -22.10
N ALA A 174 -0.17 -4.19 -20.80
CA ALA A 174 0.00 -3.11 -19.82
C ALA A 174 1.44 -2.61 -19.78
N THR A 175 2.42 -3.54 -19.84
CA THR A 175 3.84 -3.20 -19.78
C THR A 175 4.30 -2.44 -21.02
N ASP A 176 3.90 -2.86 -22.22
CA ASP A 176 4.25 -2.18 -23.46
C ASP A 176 3.59 -0.82 -23.57
N ILE A 177 2.30 -0.69 -23.20
CA ILE A 177 1.62 0.61 -23.15
C ILE A 177 2.34 1.53 -22.15
N ILE A 178 2.61 1.07 -20.92
CA ILE A 178 3.31 1.91 -19.92
C ILE A 178 4.72 2.27 -20.40
N GLY A 179 5.44 1.34 -21.03
CA GLY A 179 6.77 1.58 -21.60
C GLY A 179 6.74 2.68 -22.65
N GLU A 180 5.84 2.56 -23.61
CA GLU A 180 5.71 3.51 -24.72
C GLU A 180 5.29 4.90 -24.21
N LEU A 181 4.38 4.96 -23.24
CA LEU A 181 3.97 6.21 -22.60
C LEU A 181 5.06 6.86 -21.74
N SER A 182 5.94 6.06 -21.14
CA SER A 182 6.96 6.56 -20.20
C SER A 182 8.28 6.88 -20.87
N PHE A 183 8.67 6.11 -21.89
CA PHE A 183 9.98 6.15 -22.52
C PHE A 183 9.94 6.47 -24.03
N GLY A 184 8.75 6.50 -24.63
CA GLY A 184 8.56 6.75 -26.06
C GLY A 184 8.70 5.51 -26.94
N ASP A 185 8.96 4.34 -26.36
CA ASP A 185 9.05 3.06 -27.07
C ASP A 185 8.55 1.90 -26.20
N SER A 186 8.07 0.85 -26.83
CA SER A 186 7.55 -0.36 -26.17
C SER A 186 8.67 -1.35 -25.87
N PHE A 187 8.44 -2.27 -24.94
CA PHE A 187 9.36 -3.40 -24.71
C PHE A 187 9.13 -4.55 -25.72
N CYS A 188 8.20 -4.37 -26.66
CA CYS A 188 7.81 -5.32 -27.68
C CYS A 188 7.42 -6.71 -27.11
N MET A 189 6.90 -6.76 -25.88
CA MET A 189 6.53 -8.02 -25.24
C MET A 189 5.30 -8.65 -25.90
N LEU A 190 4.37 -7.85 -26.40
CA LEU A 190 3.20 -8.32 -27.16
C LEU A 190 3.58 -8.97 -28.48
N GLU A 191 4.51 -8.37 -29.23
CA GLU A 191 4.99 -8.87 -30.52
C GLU A 191 5.71 -10.20 -30.33
N GLN A 192 6.60 -10.26 -29.33
CA GLN A 192 7.46 -11.40 -29.05
C GLN A 192 6.75 -12.52 -28.27
N GLY A 193 5.70 -12.21 -27.51
CA GLY A 193 4.98 -13.16 -26.66
C GLY A 193 5.81 -13.69 -25.47
N LYS A 194 6.82 -12.93 -25.02
CA LYS A 194 7.69 -13.27 -23.89
C LYS A 194 8.13 -12.01 -23.15
N VAL A 195 8.56 -12.17 -21.90
CA VAL A 195 9.12 -11.09 -21.09
C VAL A 195 10.43 -10.61 -21.73
N SER A 196 10.56 -9.30 -21.95
CA SER A 196 11.83 -8.68 -22.33
C SER A 196 12.78 -8.71 -21.12
N VAL A 197 13.95 -9.31 -21.30
CA VAL A 197 15.04 -9.34 -20.30
C VAL A 197 15.92 -8.12 -20.49
#